data_AF-A0A925JRV2-F1
#
_entry.id   AF-A0A925JRV2-F1
#
_cell.length_a   1.000
_cell.length_b   1.000
_cell.length_c   1.000
_cell.angle_alpha   90.00
_cell.angle_beta   90.00
_cell.angle_gamma   90.00
#
_symmetry.space_group_name_H-M   'P 1'
#
loop_
_entity.id
_entity.type
_entity.pdbx_description
1 polymer ?
#
loop_
_entity_poly.entity_id
_entity_poly.type
_entity_poly.pdbx_seq_one_letter_code
_entity_poly.pdbx_strand_id
1 'polypeptide(L)'
;MTPATLGLAIAAPGRATRYNSIRRWAMSGIDDALAIVNSFEAAPRQGVWTNIDPARAIKGLRERVKDPSKIDQGGSLLCGPAAFAHDLATDNPVAYVKAVINLYTGGTAVIGTLLLRPKTDLIFNPFSGGVDAVDWILLSSLRDSSNWFFDVEDVDGMLSAATLPSTMVTWLQRVGYTKVVNETNLWFVKDFANLKKANELKENNYRVFLFVNSNIMKAKKRTSESLAPDHWVMLESPIEFSDPPALSLKTVSCVLYSWGRNESVPDSAKNEPPFMLSAFLRNYYGFVACKH
;
A
#
# COMPACT_ATOMS: atom_id res chain seq x y z
N MET A 1 -51.67 37.77 -23.62
CA MET A 1 -51.83 37.81 -22.16
C MET A 1 -51.72 36.38 -21.63
N THR A 2 -50.97 36.23 -20.53
CA THR A 2 -50.73 35.05 -19.67
C THR A 2 -49.99 33.81 -20.24
N PRO A 3 -48.93 33.33 -19.55
CA PRO A 3 -48.09 32.21 -19.98
C PRO A 3 -48.59 30.85 -19.44
N ALA A 4 -48.26 29.78 -20.16
CA ALA A 4 -48.47 28.41 -19.72
C ALA A 4 -47.28 27.94 -18.85
N THR A 5 -47.61 27.45 -17.66
CA THR A 5 -46.74 26.89 -16.64
C THR A 5 -46.19 25.53 -17.08
N LEU A 6 -44.87 25.39 -17.20
CA LEU A 6 -44.21 24.08 -17.17
C LEU A 6 -43.52 23.91 -15.81
N GLY A 7 -44.11 23.08 -14.96
CA GLY A 7 -43.37 22.49 -13.84
C GLY A 7 -42.61 21.26 -14.34
N LEU A 8 -41.39 21.05 -13.85
CA LEU A 8 -40.85 19.69 -13.72
C LEU A 8 -39.81 19.58 -12.60
N ALA A 9 -40.21 18.83 -11.59
CA ALA A 9 -39.45 17.87 -10.80
C ALA A 9 -38.10 18.28 -10.18
N ILE A 10 -38.18 18.54 -8.88
CA ILE A 10 -37.10 18.34 -7.91
C ILE A 10 -36.68 16.86 -7.96
N ALA A 11 -35.44 16.59 -8.36
CA ALA A 11 -34.86 15.25 -8.28
C ALA A 11 -34.58 14.90 -6.81
N ALA A 12 -35.22 13.82 -6.33
CA ALA A 12 -34.95 13.21 -5.03
C ALA A 12 -33.56 12.54 -4.99
N PRO A 13 -32.92 12.42 -3.80
CA PRO A 13 -31.61 11.81 -3.67
C PRO A 13 -31.72 10.29 -3.71
N GLY A 14 -31.05 9.64 -4.67
CA GLY A 14 -31.13 8.20 -4.85
C GLY A 14 -29.78 7.55 -5.17
N ARG A 15 -29.07 7.12 -4.12
CA ARG A 15 -28.47 5.77 -3.97
C ARG A 15 -27.49 5.73 -2.80
N ALA A 16 -27.96 5.28 -1.64
CA ALA A 16 -27.08 4.66 -0.66
C ALA A 16 -26.72 3.23 -1.16
N THR A 17 -25.77 3.13 -2.09
CA THR A 17 -25.28 1.84 -2.61
C THR A 17 -24.17 1.28 -1.76
N ARG A 18 -24.19 -0.05 -1.51
CA ARG A 18 -23.14 -1.05 -1.13
C ARG A 18 -21.82 -0.65 -0.41
N TYR A 19 -21.33 0.57 -0.56
CA TYR A 19 -20.24 1.16 0.21
C TYR A 19 -20.48 1.09 1.73
N ASN A 20 -21.74 1.28 2.17
CA ASN A 20 -22.11 1.21 3.58
C ASN A 20 -22.02 -0.21 4.18
N SER A 21 -22.19 -1.27 3.40
CA SER A 21 -22.03 -2.65 3.89
C SER A 21 -20.57 -3.06 3.99
N ILE A 22 -19.70 -2.64 3.06
CA ILE A 22 -18.25 -2.88 3.12
C ILE A 22 -17.63 -2.10 4.30
N ARG A 23 -18.03 -0.84 4.52
CA ARG A 23 -17.61 -0.07 5.70
C ARG A 23 -18.04 -0.71 7.02
N ARG A 24 -19.22 -1.35 7.07
CA ARG A 24 -19.70 -2.01 8.30
C ARG A 24 -18.88 -3.26 8.65
N TRP A 25 -18.44 -4.03 7.66
CA TRP A 25 -17.55 -5.19 7.85
C TRP A 25 -16.11 -4.77 8.17
N ALA A 26 -15.62 -3.68 7.56
CA ALA A 26 -14.34 -3.09 7.92
C ALA A 26 -14.33 -2.57 9.37
N MET A 27 -15.44 -1.98 9.85
CA MET A 27 -15.56 -1.53 11.24
C MET A 27 -15.56 -2.68 12.25
N SER A 28 -16.24 -3.80 11.99
CA SER A 28 -16.15 -4.98 12.88
C SER A 28 -14.74 -5.55 12.91
N GLY A 29 -14.03 -5.57 11.78
CA GLY A 29 -12.62 -5.98 11.74
C GLY A 29 -11.70 -5.08 12.57
N ILE A 30 -11.93 -3.76 12.56
CA ILE A 30 -11.19 -2.81 13.40
C ILE A 30 -11.45 -3.04 14.89
N ASP A 31 -12.71 -3.22 15.29
CA ASP A 31 -13.06 -3.45 16.70
C ASP A 31 -12.48 -4.77 17.22
N ASP A 32 -12.54 -5.85 16.42
CA ASP A 32 -11.92 -7.14 16.74
C ASP A 32 -10.40 -7.03 16.87
N ALA A 33 -9.76 -6.29 15.95
CA ALA A 33 -8.33 -6.03 16.01
C ALA A 33 -7.95 -5.24 17.27
N LEU A 34 -8.71 -4.20 17.62
CA LEU A 34 -8.51 -3.42 18.84
C LEU A 34 -8.76 -4.25 20.11
N ALA A 35 -9.71 -5.19 20.10
CA ALA A 35 -9.94 -6.11 21.21
C ALA A 35 -8.72 -7.04 21.46
N ILE A 36 -8.06 -7.49 20.39
CA ILE A 36 -6.80 -8.24 20.51
C ILE A 36 -5.70 -7.36 21.10
N VAL A 37 -5.59 -6.10 20.68
CA VAL A 37 -4.62 -5.15 21.26
C VAL A 37 -4.91 -4.91 22.75
N ASN A 38 -6.19 -4.75 23.14
CA ASN A 38 -6.59 -4.60 24.55
C ASN A 38 -6.18 -5.81 25.38
N SER A 39 -6.35 -7.02 24.83
CA SER A 39 -5.99 -8.26 25.50
C SER A 39 -4.48 -8.40 25.68
N PHE A 40 -3.69 -7.94 24.69
CA PHE A 40 -2.24 -7.88 24.80
C PHE A 40 -1.77 -6.85 25.85
N GLU A 41 -2.43 -5.69 25.94
CA GLU A 41 -2.15 -4.66 26.94
C GLU A 41 -2.50 -5.09 28.37
N ALA A 42 -3.53 -5.93 28.57
CA ALA A 42 -3.92 -6.41 29.89
C ALA A 42 -2.89 -7.37 30.52
N ALA A 43 -2.04 -8.00 29.72
CA ALA A 43 -0.98 -8.89 30.17
C ALA A 43 0.28 -8.68 29.30
N PRO A 44 0.91 -7.49 29.37
CA PRO A 44 2.03 -7.17 28.50
C PRO A 44 3.22 -8.02 28.88
N ARG A 45 3.91 -8.56 27.86
CA ARG A 45 5.13 -9.34 28.04
C ARG A 45 6.23 -8.68 27.23
N GLN A 46 7.42 -8.57 27.81
CA GLN A 46 8.59 -8.20 27.04
C GLN A 46 8.79 -9.26 25.94
N GLY A 47 8.81 -8.80 24.69
CA GLY A 47 8.98 -9.65 23.53
C GLY A 47 10.45 -10.01 23.28
N VAL A 48 10.69 -10.83 22.24
CA VAL A 48 12.04 -11.14 21.75
C VAL A 48 12.75 -9.91 21.19
N TRP A 49 11.99 -8.89 20.80
CA TRP A 49 12.50 -7.57 20.42
C TRP A 49 12.79 -6.74 21.68
N THR A 50 13.89 -7.07 22.36
CA THR A 50 14.24 -6.51 23.68
C THR A 50 14.44 -4.99 23.68
N ASN A 51 14.68 -4.40 22.51
CA ASN A 51 14.85 -2.96 22.33
C ASN A 51 13.53 -2.19 22.13
N ILE A 52 12.39 -2.89 22.13
CA ILE A 52 11.06 -2.30 21.93
C ILE A 52 10.21 -2.52 23.19
N ASP A 53 9.84 -1.40 23.82
CA ASP A 53 8.91 -1.36 24.95
C ASP A 53 7.51 -1.85 24.51
N PRO A 54 6.88 -2.79 25.26
CA PRO A 54 5.51 -3.23 24.99
C PRO A 54 4.50 -2.09 24.84
N ALA A 55 4.60 -1.03 25.65
CA ALA A 55 3.71 0.13 25.59
C ALA A 55 3.84 0.88 24.25
N ARG A 56 5.06 0.96 23.70
CA ARG A 56 5.31 1.54 22.39
C ARG A 56 4.69 0.68 21.29
N ALA A 57 4.82 -0.65 21.38
CA ALA A 57 4.19 -1.57 20.43
C ALA A 57 2.66 -1.48 20.48
N ILE A 58 2.06 -1.43 21.67
CA ILE A 58 0.61 -1.28 21.86
C ILE A 58 0.12 0.02 21.23
N LYS A 59 0.79 1.14 21.50
CA LYS A 59 0.46 2.45 20.91
C LYS A 59 0.53 2.40 19.38
N GLY A 60 1.63 1.88 18.83
CA GLY A 60 1.83 1.76 17.38
C GLY A 60 0.76 0.92 16.69
N LEU A 61 0.39 -0.22 17.29
CA LEU A 61 -0.70 -1.08 16.82
C LEU A 61 -2.03 -0.33 16.75
N ARG A 62 -2.42 0.37 17.83
CA ARG A 62 -3.69 1.13 17.87
C ARG A 62 -3.75 2.20 16.80
N GLU A 63 -2.65 2.91 16.58
CA GLU A 63 -2.58 3.98 15.59
C GLU A 63 -2.79 3.45 14.17
N ARG A 64 -2.17 2.31 13.81
CA ARG A 64 -2.25 1.73 12.46
C ARG A 64 -3.50 0.91 12.20
N VAL A 65 -4.08 0.30 13.22
CA VAL A 65 -5.40 -0.33 13.11
C VAL A 65 -6.48 0.71 12.82
N LYS A 66 -6.38 1.89 13.45
CA LYS A 66 -7.32 3.01 13.20
C LYS A 66 -7.05 3.71 11.87
N ASP A 67 -5.79 3.80 11.48
CA ASP A 67 -5.36 4.46 10.26
C ASP A 67 -4.19 3.68 9.62
N PRO A 68 -4.49 2.71 8.75
CA PRO A 68 -3.47 1.92 8.05
C PRO A 68 -2.52 2.77 7.20
N SER A 69 -2.90 3.99 6.82
CA SER A 69 -2.02 4.87 6.04
C SER A 69 -0.79 5.30 6.84
N LYS A 70 -0.78 5.16 8.17
CA LYS A 70 0.37 5.48 9.04
C LYS A 70 1.49 4.45 9.04
N ILE A 71 1.31 3.32 8.37
CA ILE A 71 2.38 2.34 8.20
C ILE A 71 3.50 3.00 7.41
N ASP A 72 4.67 3.15 8.02
CA ASP A 72 5.76 3.92 7.45
C ASP A 72 7.03 3.08 7.32
N GLN A 73 7.68 3.21 6.18
CA GLN A 73 9.00 2.65 5.92
C GLN A 73 10.13 3.62 6.31
N GLY A 74 9.81 4.87 6.64
CA GLY A 74 10.77 5.95 6.85
C GLY A 74 11.69 6.14 5.63
N GLY A 75 12.97 6.36 5.87
CA GLY A 75 13.98 6.45 4.81
C GLY A 75 14.49 5.10 4.26
N SER A 76 13.88 3.97 4.65
CA SER A 76 14.36 2.63 4.29
C SER A 76 13.82 2.12 2.96
N LEU A 77 14.44 1.06 2.44
CA LEU A 77 14.07 0.38 1.19
C LEU A 77 12.90 -0.62 1.35
N LEU A 78 12.00 -0.37 2.31
CA LEU A 78 10.90 -1.24 2.69
C LEU A 78 9.55 -0.84 2.05
N CYS A 79 9.55 -0.21 0.86
CA CYS A 79 8.31 0.26 0.22
C CYS A 79 7.36 -0.88 -0.15
N GLY A 80 7.89 -2.00 -0.64
CA GLY A 80 7.11 -3.21 -0.90
C GLY A 80 6.46 -3.77 0.36
N PRO A 81 7.23 -4.05 1.44
CA PRO A 81 6.66 -4.42 2.73
C PRO A 81 5.62 -3.43 3.23
N ALA A 82 5.88 -2.12 3.12
CA ALA A 82 4.98 -1.09 3.63
C ALA A 82 3.65 -1.03 2.86
N ALA A 83 3.69 -1.16 1.53
CA ALA A 83 2.50 -1.27 0.70
C ALA A 83 1.70 -2.54 1.05
N PHE A 84 2.39 -3.67 1.18
CA PHE A 84 1.75 -4.93 1.57
C PHE A 84 1.13 -4.88 2.98
N ALA A 85 1.84 -4.31 3.96
CA ALA A 85 1.36 -4.19 5.32
C ALA A 85 0.18 -3.21 5.42
N HIS A 86 0.19 -2.13 4.63
CA HIS A 86 -0.94 -1.22 4.48
C HIS A 86 -2.18 -1.92 3.96
N ASP A 87 -2.03 -2.72 2.90
CA ASP A 87 -3.12 -3.54 2.37
C ASP A 87 -3.64 -4.54 3.40
N LEU A 88 -2.74 -5.28 4.06
CA LEU A 88 -3.10 -6.24 5.09
C LEU A 88 -3.86 -5.60 6.26
N ALA A 89 -3.39 -4.46 6.76
CA ALA A 89 -4.06 -3.72 7.83
C ALA A 89 -5.42 -3.15 7.40
N THR A 90 -5.57 -2.80 6.12
CA THR A 90 -6.82 -2.28 5.54
C THR A 90 -7.84 -3.39 5.29
N ASP A 91 -7.40 -4.54 4.79
CA ASP A 91 -8.27 -5.65 4.39
C ASP A 91 -8.58 -6.61 5.55
N ASN A 92 -7.56 -6.90 6.37
CA ASN A 92 -7.64 -7.83 7.49
C ASN A 92 -6.83 -7.31 8.70
N PRO A 93 -7.34 -6.27 9.40
CA PRO A 93 -6.66 -5.68 10.56
C PRO A 93 -6.40 -6.68 11.68
N VAL A 94 -7.24 -7.72 11.83
CA VAL A 94 -7.03 -8.80 12.80
C VAL A 94 -5.77 -9.61 12.47
N ALA A 95 -5.57 -9.99 11.21
CA ALA A 95 -4.38 -10.70 10.78
C ALA A 95 -3.12 -9.84 10.92
N TYR A 96 -3.20 -8.55 10.59
CA TYR A 96 -2.13 -7.58 10.83
C TYR A 96 -1.71 -7.54 12.32
N VAL A 97 -2.66 -7.32 13.24
CA VAL A 97 -2.38 -7.24 14.68
C VAL A 97 -1.78 -8.54 15.20
N LYS A 98 -2.36 -9.70 14.85
CA LYS A 98 -1.86 -11.01 15.26
C LYS A 98 -0.43 -11.24 14.76
N ALA A 99 -0.14 -10.86 13.51
CA ALA A 99 1.19 -11.01 12.94
C ALA A 99 2.24 -10.20 13.72
N VAL A 100 1.97 -8.91 13.96
CA VAL A 100 2.88 -8.03 14.71
C VAL A 100 3.07 -8.53 16.14
N ILE A 101 2.00 -8.91 16.85
CA ILE A 101 2.10 -9.41 18.23
C ILE A 101 2.90 -10.72 18.29
N ASN A 102 2.67 -11.64 17.35
CA ASN A 102 3.39 -12.91 17.31
C ASN A 102 4.87 -12.71 16.99
N LEU A 103 5.19 -11.83 16.03
CA LEU A 103 6.58 -11.42 15.76
C LEU A 103 7.21 -10.77 16.99
N TYR A 104 6.49 -9.86 17.65
CA TYR A 104 6.99 -9.17 18.85
C TYR A 104 7.29 -10.14 19.98
N THR A 105 6.34 -11.01 20.31
CA THR A 105 6.41 -11.89 21.49
C THR A 105 7.24 -13.14 21.27
N GLY A 106 7.18 -13.74 20.07
CA GLY A 106 7.79 -15.04 19.77
C GLY A 106 8.73 -15.06 18.57
N GLY A 107 8.97 -13.92 17.91
CA GLY A 107 9.90 -13.80 16.79
C GLY A 107 9.43 -14.42 15.48
N THR A 108 8.22 -14.96 15.42
CA THR A 108 7.66 -15.59 14.22
C THR A 108 6.18 -15.29 14.08
N ALA A 109 5.67 -15.27 12.86
CA ALA A 109 4.24 -15.14 12.59
C ALA A 109 3.82 -15.94 11.36
N VAL A 110 2.55 -16.29 11.30
CA VAL A 110 1.93 -16.89 10.12
C VAL A 110 0.72 -16.05 9.73
N ILE A 111 0.64 -15.66 8.46
CA ILE A 111 -0.47 -14.89 7.88
C ILE A 111 -1.01 -15.71 6.70
N GLY A 112 -2.16 -16.37 6.88
CA GLY A 112 -2.60 -17.39 5.94
C GLY A 112 -1.58 -18.53 5.88
N THR A 113 -0.88 -18.66 4.75
CA THR A 113 0.23 -19.60 4.55
C THR A 113 1.60 -18.90 4.47
N LEU A 114 1.65 -17.57 4.65
CA LEU A 114 2.88 -16.79 4.68
C LEU A 114 3.53 -16.94 6.06
N LEU A 115 4.62 -17.71 6.13
CA LEU A 115 5.47 -17.80 7.31
C LEU A 115 6.48 -16.65 7.32
N LEU A 116 6.48 -15.89 8.41
CA LEU A 116 7.48 -14.89 8.74
C LEU A 116 8.35 -15.44 9.87
N ARG A 117 9.63 -15.63 9.57
CA ARG A 117 10.67 -16.10 10.49
C ARG A 117 11.95 -15.30 10.24
N PRO A 118 12.01 -14.03 10.70
CA PRO A 118 13.25 -13.27 10.66
C PRO A 118 14.36 -13.99 11.40
N LYS A 119 15.59 -13.77 10.95
CA LYS A 119 16.80 -14.22 11.62
C LYS A 119 16.98 -13.49 12.94
N THR A 120 17.66 -14.15 13.87
CA THR A 120 17.89 -13.63 15.22
C THR A 120 18.72 -12.36 15.24
N ASP A 121 19.67 -12.21 14.32
CA ASP A 121 20.49 -11.00 14.20
C ASP A 121 19.64 -9.75 13.95
N LEU A 122 18.61 -9.83 13.09
CA LEU A 122 17.66 -8.74 12.86
C LEU A 122 16.88 -8.38 14.13
N ILE A 123 16.44 -9.39 14.89
CA ILE A 123 15.65 -9.19 16.12
C ILE A 123 16.49 -8.45 17.19
N PHE A 124 17.78 -8.76 17.29
CA PHE A 124 18.68 -8.17 18.28
C PHE A 124 19.36 -6.87 17.82
N ASN A 125 19.34 -6.56 16.52
CA ASN A 125 19.94 -5.34 16.02
C ASN A 125 19.09 -4.11 16.42
N PRO A 126 19.66 -3.13 17.15
CA PRO A 126 18.91 -1.95 17.55
C PRO A 126 18.43 -1.15 16.34
N PHE A 127 17.11 -0.98 16.24
CA PHE A 127 16.50 -0.09 15.27
C PHE A 127 16.86 1.37 15.57
N SER A 128 17.63 2.02 14.69
CA SER A 128 18.14 3.39 14.86
C SER A 128 17.32 4.44 14.10
N GLY A 129 16.02 4.54 14.40
CA GLY A 129 15.26 5.79 14.23
C GLY A 129 14.31 5.93 13.03
N GLY A 130 13.37 6.86 13.17
CA GLY A 130 12.45 7.35 12.12
C GLY A 130 11.18 6.54 11.88
N VAL A 131 11.21 5.21 12.05
CA VAL A 131 10.06 4.32 11.85
C VAL A 131 9.43 3.93 13.19
N ASP A 132 8.12 3.68 13.21
CA ASP A 132 7.48 3.15 14.40
C ASP A 132 7.93 1.71 14.70
N ALA A 133 7.88 1.33 15.96
CA ALA A 133 8.32 0.02 16.41
C ALA A 133 7.55 -1.12 15.71
N VAL A 134 6.24 -0.98 15.53
CA VAL A 134 5.42 -2.05 14.95
C VAL A 134 5.61 -2.19 13.45
N ASP A 135 5.90 -1.08 12.77
CA ASP A 135 6.28 -1.09 11.36
C ASP A 135 7.65 -1.75 11.21
N TRP A 136 8.64 -1.37 12.03
CA TRP A 136 9.94 -2.02 11.97
C TRP A 136 9.81 -3.54 12.14
N ILE A 137 9.07 -4.00 13.15
CA ILE A 137 8.86 -5.43 13.40
C ILE A 137 8.31 -6.14 12.16
N LEU A 138 7.20 -5.66 11.59
CA LEU A 138 6.55 -6.35 10.47
C LEU A 138 7.32 -6.18 9.16
N LEU A 139 7.72 -4.95 8.82
CA LEU A 139 8.32 -4.64 7.53
C LEU A 139 9.70 -5.28 7.37
N SER A 140 10.53 -5.23 8.42
CA SER A 140 11.83 -5.90 8.40
C SER A 140 11.69 -7.42 8.40
N SER A 141 10.70 -7.96 9.14
CA SER A 141 10.42 -9.41 9.13
C SER A 141 9.96 -9.90 7.76
N LEU A 142 9.11 -9.15 7.06
CA LEU A 142 8.71 -9.46 5.68
C LEU A 142 9.93 -9.51 4.75
N ARG A 143 10.82 -8.51 4.86
CA ARG A 143 12.03 -8.43 4.05
C ARG A 143 12.99 -9.58 4.32
N ASP A 144 13.27 -9.89 5.58
CA ASP A 144 14.28 -10.89 5.96
C ASP A 144 13.78 -12.34 5.85
N SER A 145 12.48 -12.57 6.10
CA SER A 145 11.87 -13.92 5.97
C SER A 145 11.66 -14.33 4.51
N SER A 146 11.57 -13.35 3.62
CA SER A 146 11.51 -13.62 2.20
C SER A 146 12.90 -13.99 1.76
N ASN A 147 13.14 -15.28 1.52
CA ASN A 147 14.38 -15.80 0.95
C ASN A 147 14.70 -15.02 -0.33
N TRP A 148 15.44 -13.92 -0.20
CA TRP A 148 15.89 -13.03 -1.28
C TRP A 148 16.75 -13.77 -2.32
N PHE A 149 17.08 -15.04 -2.05
CA PHE A 149 17.94 -15.90 -2.86
C PHE A 149 17.24 -16.66 -4.00
N PHE A 150 15.92 -16.52 -4.22
CA PHE A 150 15.32 -17.00 -5.46
C PHE A 150 15.54 -15.96 -6.58
N ASP A 151 16.66 -16.14 -7.29
CA ASP A 151 17.03 -15.57 -8.60
C ASP A 151 17.15 -14.03 -8.67
N VAL A 152 18.02 -13.45 -7.84
CA VAL A 152 18.46 -12.03 -7.95
C VAL A 152 19.91 -11.94 -8.47
N GLU A 153 20.45 -13.00 -9.09
CA GLU A 153 21.81 -12.96 -9.66
C GLU A 153 21.91 -12.15 -10.96
N ASP A 154 20.78 -11.77 -11.57
CA ASP A 154 20.74 -11.12 -12.90
C ASP A 154 20.04 -9.74 -12.92
N VAL A 155 19.62 -9.24 -11.76
CA VAL A 155 18.92 -7.95 -11.67
C VAL A 155 19.87 -6.90 -11.13
N ASP A 156 20.26 -5.95 -11.99
CA ASP A 156 21.25 -4.90 -11.75
C ASP A 156 21.09 -4.24 -10.36
N GLY A 157 22.19 -3.74 -9.78
CA GLY A 157 22.28 -3.25 -8.39
C GLY A 157 21.24 -2.19 -8.01
N MET A 158 20.61 -1.55 -9.00
CA MET A 158 19.50 -0.61 -8.88
C MET A 158 18.18 -1.25 -8.36
N LEU A 159 17.94 -2.53 -8.66
CA LEU A 159 16.76 -3.30 -8.23
C LEU A 159 17.00 -4.09 -6.93
N SER A 160 18.26 -4.17 -6.47
CA SER A 160 18.64 -4.92 -5.25
C SER A 160 17.96 -4.43 -3.96
N ALA A 161 17.39 -3.22 -4.02
CA ALA A 161 16.69 -2.57 -2.94
C ALA A 161 15.18 -2.87 -2.91
N ALA A 162 14.53 -2.96 -4.07
CA ALA A 162 13.07 -3.00 -4.17
C ALA A 162 12.54 -4.43 -3.97
N THR A 163 11.29 -4.56 -3.50
CA THR A 163 10.62 -5.86 -3.50
C THR A 163 10.32 -6.27 -4.94
N LEU A 164 10.78 -7.44 -5.37
CA LEU A 164 10.46 -7.90 -6.72
C LEU A 164 8.95 -8.15 -6.88
N PRO A 165 8.38 -7.92 -8.08
CA PRO A 165 6.97 -8.19 -8.34
C PRO A 165 6.55 -9.63 -8.05
N SER A 166 7.42 -10.62 -8.30
CA SER A 166 7.19 -12.03 -7.96
C SER A 166 7.05 -12.26 -6.45
N THR A 167 7.85 -11.58 -5.65
CA THR A 167 7.76 -11.60 -4.18
C THR A 167 6.45 -10.99 -3.70
N MET A 168 6.04 -9.84 -4.26
CA MET A 168 4.75 -9.22 -3.95
C MET A 168 3.59 -10.17 -4.28
N VAL A 169 3.58 -10.78 -5.47
CA VAL A 169 2.57 -11.79 -5.87
C VAL A 169 2.54 -12.95 -4.89
N THR A 170 3.71 -13.46 -4.50
CA THR A 170 3.82 -14.59 -3.56
C THR A 170 3.23 -14.23 -2.19
N TRP A 171 3.53 -13.05 -1.66
CA TRP A 171 2.95 -12.60 -0.39
C TRP A 171 1.43 -12.51 -0.49
N LEU A 172 0.91 -11.87 -1.53
CA LEU A 172 -0.54 -11.69 -1.75
C LEU A 172 -1.27 -13.04 -1.85
N GLN A 173 -0.74 -13.97 -2.63
CA GLN A 173 -1.30 -15.33 -2.73
C GLN A 173 -1.26 -16.05 -1.38
N ARG A 174 -0.13 -15.98 -0.66
CA ARG A 174 0.04 -16.70 0.60
C ARG A 174 -0.86 -16.17 1.72
N VAL A 175 -1.21 -14.89 1.73
CA VAL A 175 -2.18 -14.35 2.70
C VAL A 175 -3.64 -14.60 2.35
N GLY A 176 -3.92 -15.16 1.17
CA GLY A 176 -5.24 -15.70 0.83
C GLY A 176 -5.94 -15.05 -0.37
N TYR A 177 -5.32 -14.07 -1.05
CA TYR A 177 -5.91 -13.54 -2.28
C TYR A 177 -5.98 -14.61 -3.36
N THR A 178 -7.17 -14.83 -3.93
CA THR A 178 -7.43 -15.89 -4.91
C THR A 178 -7.18 -15.45 -6.34
N LYS A 179 -7.35 -14.15 -6.62
CA LYS A 179 -7.08 -13.53 -7.93
C LYS A 179 -5.91 -12.60 -7.76
N VAL A 180 -4.79 -12.90 -8.42
CA VAL A 180 -3.61 -12.04 -8.46
C VAL A 180 -3.17 -11.86 -9.91
N VAL A 181 -3.06 -10.61 -10.34
CA VAL A 181 -2.64 -10.20 -11.68
C VAL A 181 -1.32 -9.45 -11.55
N ASN A 182 -0.31 -9.83 -12.33
CA ASN A 182 0.97 -9.13 -12.39
C ASN A 182 1.25 -8.72 -13.84
N GLU A 183 1.25 -7.42 -14.09
CA GLU A 183 1.66 -6.83 -15.37
C GLU A 183 2.77 -5.81 -15.19
N THR A 184 3.75 -6.13 -14.34
CA THR A 184 4.95 -5.32 -14.15
C THR A 184 5.99 -5.59 -15.25
N ASN A 185 7.00 -4.73 -15.28
CA ASN A 185 8.25 -4.93 -15.99
C ASN A 185 9.42 -4.38 -15.16
N LEU A 186 10.61 -4.97 -15.30
CA LEU A 186 11.80 -4.54 -14.55
C LEU A 186 12.67 -3.56 -15.33
N TRP A 187 12.59 -3.57 -16.66
CA TRP A 187 13.58 -2.98 -17.56
C TRP A 187 13.04 -1.81 -18.36
N PHE A 188 11.73 -1.77 -18.61
CA PHE A 188 11.09 -0.73 -19.40
C PHE A 188 9.77 -0.30 -18.81
N VAL A 189 9.43 0.97 -19.05
CA VAL A 189 8.15 1.55 -18.64
C VAL A 189 6.97 0.94 -19.40
N LYS A 190 5.80 0.95 -18.77
CA LYS A 190 4.54 0.49 -19.34
C LYS A 190 3.75 1.65 -19.95
N ASP A 191 2.84 1.31 -20.86
CA ASP A 191 2.06 2.27 -21.63
C ASP A 191 0.72 2.63 -20.96
N PHE A 192 -0.03 3.49 -21.65
CA PHE A 192 -1.34 3.93 -21.20
C PHE A 192 -2.37 2.80 -21.13
N ALA A 193 -2.29 1.79 -22.01
CA ALA A 193 -3.23 0.67 -22.00
C ALA A 193 -3.06 -0.17 -20.72
N ASN A 194 -1.82 -0.43 -20.31
CA ASN A 194 -1.51 -1.11 -19.06
C ASN A 194 -1.98 -0.29 -17.83
N LEU A 195 -1.76 1.03 -17.83
CA LEU A 195 -2.25 1.91 -16.75
C LEU A 195 -3.79 1.95 -16.68
N LYS A 196 -4.46 1.99 -17.84
CA LYS A 196 -5.93 1.94 -17.92
C LYS A 196 -6.47 0.62 -17.36
N LYS A 197 -5.80 -0.49 -17.64
CA LYS A 197 -6.16 -1.80 -17.04
C LYS A 197 -5.99 -1.80 -15.52
N ALA A 198 -4.93 -1.20 -14.99
CA ALA A 198 -4.76 -1.04 -13.55
C ALA A 198 -5.92 -0.25 -12.94
N ASN A 199 -6.36 0.83 -13.60
CA ASN A 199 -7.50 1.64 -13.17
C ASN A 199 -8.82 0.86 -13.20
N GLU A 200 -9.09 0.13 -14.29
CA GLU A 200 -10.29 -0.71 -14.42
C GLU A 200 -10.34 -1.76 -13.30
N LEU A 201 -9.21 -2.35 -12.92
CA LEU A 201 -9.15 -3.28 -11.79
C LEU A 201 -9.45 -2.58 -10.46
N LYS A 202 -8.90 -1.38 -10.23
CA LYS A 202 -9.20 -0.56 -9.04
C LYS A 202 -10.69 -0.23 -8.95
N GLU A 203 -11.32 0.18 -10.04
CA GLU A 203 -12.76 0.46 -10.14
C GLU A 203 -13.61 -0.81 -9.88
N ASN A 204 -13.07 -1.98 -10.20
CA ASN A 204 -13.67 -3.29 -9.92
C ASN A 204 -13.33 -3.87 -8.53
N ASN A 205 -12.92 -3.01 -7.59
CA ASN A 205 -12.58 -3.34 -6.20
C ASN A 205 -11.41 -4.33 -6.05
N TYR A 206 -10.43 -4.28 -6.96
CA TYR A 206 -9.12 -4.88 -6.70
C TYR A 206 -8.27 -3.92 -5.84
N ARG A 207 -7.38 -4.48 -5.04
CA ARG A 207 -6.23 -3.77 -4.49
C ARG A 207 -5.18 -3.68 -5.58
N VAL A 208 -4.60 -2.50 -5.79
CA VAL A 208 -3.69 -2.25 -6.91
C VAL A 208 -2.41 -1.61 -6.40
N PHE A 209 -1.31 -2.31 -6.59
CA PHE A 209 0.06 -1.90 -6.27
C PHE A 209 0.73 -1.47 -7.57
N LEU A 210 1.16 -0.21 -7.66
CA LEU A 210 1.89 0.28 -8.82
C LEU A 210 3.38 0.13 -8.57
N PHE A 211 4.07 -0.44 -9.56
CA PHE A 211 5.52 -0.50 -9.59
C PHE A 211 6.05 0.70 -10.37
N VAL A 212 6.80 1.57 -9.71
CA VAL A 212 7.10 2.91 -10.21
C VAL A 212 8.53 3.31 -9.87
N ASN A 213 8.97 4.42 -10.46
CA ASN A 213 10.06 5.19 -9.91
C ASN A 213 9.53 6.27 -8.95
N SER A 214 10.21 6.48 -7.82
CA SER A 214 9.86 7.40 -6.74
C SER A 214 9.76 8.86 -7.19
N ASN A 215 10.29 9.21 -8.37
CA ASN A 215 10.05 10.49 -9.04
C ASN A 215 8.56 10.81 -9.20
N ILE A 216 7.69 9.80 -9.34
CA ILE A 216 6.24 9.97 -9.47
C ILE A 216 5.63 10.71 -8.26
N MET A 217 6.25 10.57 -7.09
CA MET A 217 5.81 11.20 -5.83
C MET A 217 6.50 12.55 -5.56
N LYS A 218 7.48 12.94 -6.38
CA LYS A 218 8.29 14.15 -6.18
C LYS A 218 7.99 15.14 -7.29
N ALA A 219 7.11 16.11 -7.07
CA ALA A 219 6.64 17.04 -8.12
C ALA A 219 7.75 17.63 -8.99
N LYS A 220 8.88 18.03 -8.40
CA LYS A 220 10.05 18.58 -9.10
C LYS A 220 10.82 17.59 -9.99
N LYS A 221 10.58 16.28 -9.83
CA LYS A 221 11.26 15.20 -10.56
C LYS A 221 10.34 14.39 -11.47
N ARG A 222 9.02 14.61 -11.44
CA ARG A 222 8.04 13.85 -12.24
C ARG A 222 8.31 13.89 -13.75
N THR A 223 8.93 14.96 -14.25
CA THR A 223 9.27 15.11 -15.67
C THR A 223 10.61 14.46 -16.05
N SER A 224 11.42 14.04 -15.07
CA SER A 224 12.67 13.33 -15.31
C SER A 224 12.39 11.89 -15.69
N GLU A 225 13.14 11.39 -16.68
CA GLU A 225 13.11 9.97 -17.03
C GLU A 225 13.75 9.13 -15.93
N SER A 226 13.10 8.01 -15.62
CA SER A 226 13.67 6.99 -14.76
C SER A 226 14.40 5.95 -15.60
N LEU A 227 15.53 5.46 -15.09
CA LEU A 227 16.28 4.38 -15.74
C LEU A 227 15.84 2.99 -15.25
N ALA A 228 15.20 2.92 -14.09
CA ALA A 228 14.60 1.70 -13.55
C ALA A 228 13.56 2.03 -12.46
N PRO A 229 12.70 1.08 -12.08
CA PRO A 229 11.81 1.21 -10.94
C PRO A 229 12.58 1.06 -9.63
N ASP A 230 12.21 1.84 -8.62
CA ASP A 230 12.82 1.81 -7.28
C ASP A 230 11.78 1.78 -6.15
N HIS A 231 10.47 1.79 -6.49
CA HIS A 231 9.44 2.07 -5.50
C HIS A 231 8.10 1.37 -5.77
N TRP A 232 7.41 1.05 -4.67
CA TRP A 232 6.03 0.56 -4.66
C TRP A 232 5.13 1.59 -4.02
N VAL A 233 3.98 1.81 -4.66
CA VAL A 233 2.88 2.63 -4.13
C VAL A 233 1.58 1.86 -4.26
N MET A 234 0.61 2.15 -3.40
CA MET A 234 -0.73 1.57 -3.54
C MET A 234 -1.70 2.61 -4.06
N LEU A 235 -2.50 2.24 -5.06
CA LEU A 235 -3.49 3.11 -5.68
C LEU A 235 -4.75 3.15 -4.81
N GLU A 236 -4.96 4.27 -4.10
CA GLU A 236 -6.02 4.43 -3.11
C GLU A 236 -7.34 4.93 -3.71
N SER A 237 -7.28 5.74 -4.76
CA SER A 237 -8.45 6.13 -5.57
C SER A 237 -8.35 5.60 -7.00
N PRO A 238 -9.45 5.51 -7.76
CA PRO A 238 -9.35 5.46 -9.22
C PRO A 238 -8.50 6.62 -9.75
N ILE A 239 -7.84 6.37 -10.89
CA ILE A 239 -7.13 7.36 -11.68
C ILE A 239 -8.13 8.10 -12.54
N GLU A 240 -8.18 9.41 -12.37
CA GLU A 240 -8.91 10.32 -13.23
C GLU A 240 -8.01 10.78 -14.36
N PHE A 241 -8.47 10.58 -15.60
CA PHE A 241 -7.82 11.10 -16.80
C PHE A 241 -8.59 12.33 -17.28
N SER A 242 -7.94 13.49 -17.38
CA SER A 242 -8.60 14.66 -17.97
C SER A 242 -8.72 14.52 -19.49
N ASP A 243 -9.79 15.11 -20.05
CA ASP A 243 -10.15 14.99 -21.46
C ASP A 243 -9.80 16.24 -22.29
N PRO A 244 -8.54 16.33 -22.74
CA PRO A 244 -8.29 16.67 -24.13
C PRO A 244 -8.13 15.39 -24.97
N PRO A 245 -8.50 15.41 -26.26
CA PRO A 245 -8.47 14.25 -27.14
C PRO A 245 -7.03 13.74 -27.41
N ALA A 246 -6.02 14.60 -27.29
CA ALA A 246 -4.62 14.22 -27.49
C ALA A 246 -4.01 13.65 -26.19
N LEU A 247 -3.43 12.44 -26.26
CA LEU A 247 -2.71 11.80 -25.14
C LEU A 247 -1.60 12.69 -24.57
N SER A 248 -0.96 13.52 -25.41
CA SER A 248 0.10 14.46 -25.00
C SER A 248 -0.38 15.56 -24.06
N LEU A 249 -1.68 15.83 -24.02
CA LEU A 249 -2.29 16.87 -23.18
C LEU A 249 -3.08 16.29 -22.00
N LYS A 250 -3.25 14.96 -21.95
CA LYS A 250 -3.99 14.31 -20.85
C LYS A 250 -3.24 14.49 -19.54
N THR A 251 -3.97 14.82 -18.49
CA THR A 251 -3.46 14.81 -17.11
C THR A 251 -4.01 13.61 -16.36
N VAL A 252 -3.29 13.19 -15.34
CA VAL A 252 -3.69 12.16 -14.39
C VAL A 252 -3.90 12.81 -13.03
N SER A 253 -4.91 12.35 -12.29
CA SER A 253 -4.97 12.59 -10.86
C SER A 253 -5.46 11.35 -10.11
N CYS A 254 -4.87 11.08 -8.96
CA CYS A 254 -5.25 9.97 -8.09
C CYS A 254 -4.69 10.18 -6.68
N VAL A 255 -5.10 9.32 -5.75
CA VAL A 255 -4.51 9.21 -4.41
C VAL A 255 -3.62 7.98 -4.37
N LEU A 256 -2.39 8.16 -3.91
CA LEU A 256 -1.41 7.08 -3.73
C LEU A 256 -1.01 6.97 -2.26
N TYR A 257 -0.97 5.76 -1.74
CA TYR A 257 -0.32 5.47 -0.47
C TYR A 257 1.19 5.27 -0.68
N SER A 258 2.00 5.97 0.11
CA SER A 258 3.45 5.81 0.20
C SER A 258 4.01 6.55 1.43
N TRP A 259 5.09 6.04 2.04
CA TRP A 259 5.78 6.69 3.16
C TRP A 259 4.86 7.17 4.30
N GLY A 260 4.00 6.29 4.81
CA GLY A 260 3.19 6.60 5.97
C GLY A 260 2.08 7.62 5.74
N ARG A 261 1.62 7.79 4.49
CA ARG A 261 0.46 8.63 4.18
C ARG A 261 -0.19 8.30 2.84
N ASN A 262 -1.44 8.73 2.72
CA ASN A 262 -2.14 8.87 1.44
C ASN A 262 -1.91 10.29 0.90
N GLU A 263 -1.43 10.39 -0.33
CA GLU A 263 -1.10 11.66 -0.97
C GLU A 263 -1.79 11.75 -2.34
N SER A 264 -2.49 12.86 -2.57
CA SER A 264 -3.01 13.19 -3.90
C SER A 264 -1.85 13.53 -4.82
N VAL A 265 -1.87 12.98 -6.04
CA VAL A 265 -0.91 13.32 -7.10
C VAL A 265 -1.70 13.80 -8.32
N PRO A 266 -1.60 15.08 -8.74
CA PRO A 266 -0.88 16.16 -8.06
C PRO A 266 -1.55 16.59 -6.74
N ASP A 267 -0.77 17.17 -5.83
CA ASP A 267 -1.26 17.73 -4.57
C ASP A 267 -1.66 19.20 -4.75
N SER A 268 -2.96 19.46 -4.81
CA SER A 268 -3.51 20.82 -4.96
C SER A 268 -3.20 21.72 -3.76
N ALA A 269 -3.06 21.16 -2.55
CA ALA A 269 -2.73 21.95 -1.35
C ALA A 269 -1.29 22.47 -1.38
N LYS A 270 -0.41 21.82 -2.16
CA LYS A 270 0.96 22.25 -2.43
C LYS A 270 1.10 23.11 -3.69
N ASN A 271 -0.02 23.47 -4.34
CA ASN A 271 -0.03 24.15 -5.63
C ASN A 271 0.80 23.41 -6.70
N GLU A 272 0.76 22.08 -6.69
CA GLU A 272 1.48 21.31 -7.71
C GLU A 272 0.85 21.51 -9.09
N PRO A 273 1.67 21.62 -10.15
CA PRO A 273 1.17 21.73 -11.51
C PRO A 273 0.40 20.47 -11.92
N PRO A 274 -0.49 20.55 -12.93
CA PRO A 274 -1.17 19.39 -13.46
C PRO A 274 -0.20 18.26 -13.82
N PHE A 275 -0.50 17.05 -13.36
CA PHE A 275 0.37 15.92 -13.61
C PHE A 275 0.08 15.33 -14.99
N MET A 276 0.97 15.59 -15.95
CA MET A 276 0.82 15.07 -17.32
C MET A 276 0.91 13.53 -17.35
N LEU A 277 0.03 12.89 -18.13
CA LEU A 277 0.05 11.45 -18.35
C LEU A 277 1.40 10.97 -18.90
N SER A 278 2.00 11.73 -19.82
CA SER A 278 3.32 11.41 -20.38
C SER A 278 4.42 11.38 -19.31
N ALA A 279 4.37 12.27 -18.32
CA ALA A 279 5.31 12.30 -17.21
C ALA A 279 5.09 11.12 -16.24
N PHE A 280 3.83 10.75 -16.00
CA PHE A 280 3.49 9.56 -15.21
C PHE A 280 4.05 8.30 -15.87
N LEU A 281 3.79 8.11 -17.17
CA LEU A 281 4.19 6.91 -17.91
C LEU A 281 5.73 6.74 -17.98
N ARG A 282 6.52 7.82 -18.01
CA ARG A 282 8.00 7.76 -17.96
C ARG A 282 8.56 7.23 -16.62
N ASN A 283 7.72 7.07 -15.61
CA ASN A 283 8.09 6.58 -14.28
C ASN A 283 7.22 5.38 -13.85
N TYR A 284 6.47 4.78 -14.76
CA TYR A 284 5.52 3.71 -14.49
C TYR A 284 5.99 2.39 -15.11
N TYR A 285 6.15 1.37 -14.28
CA TYR A 285 6.67 0.05 -14.67
C TYR A 285 5.61 -1.06 -14.57
N GLY A 286 4.34 -0.67 -14.44
CA GLY A 286 3.21 -1.59 -14.39
C GLY A 286 2.64 -1.77 -13.00
N PHE A 287 1.90 -2.86 -12.80
CA PHE A 287 1.14 -3.07 -11.58
C PHE A 287 1.04 -4.53 -11.17
N VAL A 288 0.82 -4.75 -9.88
CA VAL A 288 0.26 -5.98 -9.33
C VAL A 288 -1.12 -5.65 -8.76
N ALA A 289 -2.12 -6.49 -9.02
CA ALA A 289 -3.46 -6.31 -8.49
C ALA A 289 -3.97 -7.60 -7.87
N CYS A 290 -4.75 -7.51 -6.78
CA CYS A 290 -5.33 -8.68 -6.14
C CYS A 290 -6.77 -8.47 -5.65
N LYS A 291 -7.48 -9.59 -5.50
CA LYS A 291 -8.85 -9.65 -4.98
C LYS A 291 -9.16 -11.06 -4.43
N HIS A 292 -10.00 -11.13 -3.39
CA HIS A 292 -10.54 -12.39 -2.86
C HIS A 292 -11.58 -13.02 -3.79
#